data_AF-A0A518H7F2-F1
#
_entry.id   AF-A0A518H7F2-F1
#
_cell.length_a   1.000
_cell.length_b   1.000
_cell.length_c   1.000
_cell.angle_alpha   90.00
_cell.angle_beta   90.00
_cell.angle_gamma   90.00
#
_symmetry.space_group_name_H-M   'P 1'
#
loop_
_entity.id
_entity.type
_entity.pdbx_description
1 polymer ?
#
loop_
_entity_poly.entity_id
_entity_poly.type
_entity_poly.pdbx_seq_one_letter_code
_entity_poly.pdbx_strand_id
1 'polypeptide(L)'
;MRVGGGEDDEGPPGVGGNPRGRALAALLLLVPIQSLAVIALLFAFPGVEGKIFSGICRIWMLVLPLVWTRSVEGAPLDIRGPTRRGVGIGLAAGLALLAVILATYALVRPILDPGVLLARASSTGFDRPVSFVLVSAYVIFVNSLLEEYVWRWFVYRQVEAILPPGLGNAARRAMAVLVAAMLFTVHHVIALSAWVGPGAVLLGSVGVFLGALIWSAIYARERSLWPCYFSHILADLAIMIIGYDVIFRSGG
;
A
#
# COMPACT_ATOMS: atom_id res chain seq x y z
N MET A 1 14.65 -18.99 -58.82
CA MET A 1 15.15 -17.61 -58.93
C MET A 1 13.97 -16.70 -59.28
N ARG A 2 13.56 -15.86 -58.31
CA ARG A 2 12.51 -14.80 -58.26
C ARG A 2 12.06 -14.79 -56.79
N VAL A 3 12.75 -14.14 -55.87
CA VAL A 3 12.83 -12.69 -55.56
C VAL A 3 11.47 -12.05 -55.34
N GLY A 4 11.22 -11.64 -54.09
CA GLY A 4 10.70 -10.32 -53.76
C GLY A 4 9.31 -10.26 -53.16
N GLY A 5 9.23 -9.82 -51.90
CA GLY A 5 8.00 -9.33 -51.29
C GLY A 5 7.85 -9.62 -49.81
N GLY A 6 8.84 -9.26 -48.99
CA GLY A 6 8.63 -9.12 -47.55
C GLY A 6 7.86 -7.83 -47.31
N GLU A 7 6.60 -7.94 -46.92
CA GLU A 7 5.88 -6.83 -46.29
C GLU A 7 6.31 -6.81 -44.83
N ASP A 8 7.20 -5.88 -44.52
CA ASP A 8 7.52 -5.48 -43.16
C ASP A 8 6.27 -4.83 -42.56
N ASP A 9 5.53 -5.60 -41.77
CA ASP A 9 4.43 -5.14 -40.91
C ASP A 9 5.01 -4.28 -39.78
N GLU A 10 5.36 -3.03 -40.10
CA GLU A 10 5.67 -2.00 -39.11
C GLU A 10 4.38 -1.57 -38.41
N GLY A 11 4.02 -2.32 -37.37
CA GLY A 11 3.06 -1.87 -36.37
C GLY A 11 3.45 -0.49 -35.79
N PRO A 12 2.50 0.28 -35.27
CA PRO A 12 2.70 1.68 -34.91
C PRO A 12 3.85 1.85 -33.91
N PRO A 13 4.65 2.93 -34.01
CA PRO A 13 5.80 3.16 -33.15
C PRO A 13 5.35 3.37 -31.70
N GLY A 14 5.34 2.30 -30.92
CA GLY A 14 5.28 2.40 -29.47
C GLY A 14 6.50 3.19 -29.01
N VAL A 15 6.29 4.23 -28.20
CA VAL A 15 7.34 5.10 -27.64
C VAL A 15 8.54 4.25 -27.19
N GLY A 16 9.61 4.31 -27.99
CA GLY A 16 10.76 3.40 -27.99
C GLY A 16 11.69 3.58 -26.80
N GLY A 17 11.21 3.26 -25.59
CA GLY A 17 11.99 3.30 -24.35
C GLY A 17 12.24 1.92 -23.75
N ASN A 18 13.44 1.70 -23.20
CA ASN A 18 13.80 0.52 -22.41
C ASN A 18 12.69 0.23 -21.36
N PRO A 19 12.01 -0.94 -21.41
CA PRO A 19 10.93 -1.28 -20.48
C PRO A 19 11.34 -1.18 -19.00
N ARG A 20 12.59 -1.50 -18.66
CA ARG A 20 13.11 -1.33 -17.31
C ARG A 20 13.26 0.13 -16.90
N GLY A 21 13.73 0.96 -17.83
CA GLY A 21 13.86 2.40 -17.61
C GLY A 21 12.51 3.04 -17.32
N ARG A 22 11.48 2.65 -18.09
CA ARG A 22 10.09 3.06 -17.85
C ARG A 22 9.59 2.60 -16.48
N ALA A 23 9.76 1.32 -16.15
CA ALA A 23 9.32 0.81 -14.85
C ALA A 23 10.03 1.48 -13.65
N LEU A 24 11.33 1.74 -13.77
CA LEU A 24 12.08 2.49 -12.76
C LEU A 24 11.56 3.93 -12.63
N ALA A 25 11.32 4.62 -13.74
CA ALA A 25 10.74 5.97 -13.71
C ALA A 25 9.35 5.98 -13.04
N ALA A 26 8.51 4.99 -13.34
CA ALA A 26 7.20 4.83 -12.70
C ALA A 26 7.32 4.70 -11.18
N LEU A 27 8.26 3.88 -10.71
CA LEU A 27 8.52 3.68 -9.28
C LEU A 27 9.00 4.98 -8.62
N LEU A 28 9.95 5.68 -9.24
CA LEU A 28 10.48 6.95 -8.73
C LEU A 28 9.41 8.04 -8.64
N LEU A 29 8.47 8.07 -9.59
CA LEU A 29 7.39 9.06 -9.62
C LEU A 29 6.23 8.77 -8.67
N LEU A 30 6.07 7.52 -8.22
CA LEU A 30 4.92 7.10 -7.43
C LEU A 30 5.26 6.76 -5.98
N VAL A 31 6.29 5.95 -5.77
CA VAL A 31 6.60 5.38 -4.44
C VAL A 31 6.85 6.47 -3.39
N PRO A 32 7.59 7.56 -3.66
CA PRO A 32 7.80 8.62 -2.67
C PRO A 32 6.53 9.41 -2.35
N ILE A 33 5.55 9.46 -3.26
CA ILE A 33 4.39 10.35 -3.16
C ILE A 33 3.53 10.04 -1.94
N GLN A 34 3.36 8.76 -1.61
CA GLN A 34 2.60 8.37 -0.43
C GLN A 34 3.29 8.86 0.85
N SER A 35 4.62 8.76 0.94
CA SER A 35 5.40 9.29 2.07
C SER A 35 5.34 10.81 2.14
N LEU A 36 5.44 11.50 1.00
CA LEU A 36 5.28 12.95 0.95
C LEU A 36 3.89 13.40 1.40
N ALA A 37 2.83 12.66 1.04
CA ALA A 37 1.47 12.94 1.49
C ALA A 37 1.33 12.87 3.01
N VAL A 38 1.97 11.89 3.65
CA VAL A 38 1.97 11.70 5.11
C VAL A 38 2.86 12.73 5.80
N ILE A 39 4.05 13.01 5.25
CA ILE A 39 4.95 14.04 5.77
C ILE A 39 4.26 15.40 5.76
N ALA A 40 3.64 15.78 4.64
CA ALA A 40 2.93 17.04 4.51
C ALA A 40 1.79 17.15 5.52
N LEU A 41 0.97 16.10 5.64
CA LEU A 41 -0.22 16.09 6.50
C LEU A 41 0.12 16.06 7.99
N LEU A 42 1.12 15.27 8.39
CA LEU A 42 1.38 14.99 9.80
C LEU A 42 2.56 15.79 10.35
N PHE A 43 3.58 16.10 9.56
CA PHE A 43 4.82 16.68 10.09
C PHE A 43 5.09 18.11 9.63
N ALA A 44 4.81 18.45 8.37
CA ALA A 44 5.26 19.71 7.79
C ALA A 44 4.23 20.85 7.88
N PHE A 45 2.95 20.56 7.65
CA PHE A 45 1.92 21.60 7.51
C PHE A 45 0.70 21.31 8.43
N PRO A 46 0.53 22.03 9.54
CA PRO A 46 -0.55 21.78 10.50
C PRO A 46 -1.94 22.26 10.02
N GLY A 47 -1.99 23.08 8.97
CA GLY A 47 -3.19 23.74 8.48
C GLY A 47 -3.90 23.03 7.33
N VAL A 48 -4.64 23.82 6.56
CA VAL A 48 -5.37 23.32 5.37
C VAL A 48 -4.41 22.94 4.24
N GLU A 49 -3.21 23.51 4.22
CA GLU A 49 -2.19 23.29 3.21
C GLU A 49 -1.74 21.82 3.19
N GLY A 50 -1.52 21.23 4.38
CA GLY A 50 -1.16 19.82 4.51
C GLY A 50 -2.25 18.88 3.99
N LYS A 51 -3.51 19.24 4.24
CA LYS A 51 -4.68 18.49 3.73
C LYS A 51 -4.80 18.60 2.21
N ILE A 52 -4.64 19.80 1.66
CA ILE A 52 -4.67 20.05 0.21
C ILE A 52 -3.55 19.28 -0.48
N PHE A 53 -2.32 19.39 0.02
CA PHE A 53 -1.16 18.70 -0.55
C PHE A 53 -1.34 17.18 -0.50
N SER A 54 -1.77 16.63 0.66
CA SER A 54 -2.07 15.20 0.79
C SER A 54 -3.18 14.76 -0.18
N GLY A 55 -4.20 15.59 -0.38
CA GLY A 55 -5.25 15.37 -1.38
C GLY A 55 -4.70 15.31 -2.81
N ILE A 56 -3.84 16.25 -3.20
CA ILE A 56 -3.16 16.25 -4.51
C ILE A 56 -2.33 14.98 -4.69
N CYS A 57 -1.55 14.57 -3.68
CA CYS A 57 -0.79 13.33 -3.71
C CYS A 57 -1.68 12.10 -3.89
N ARG A 58 -2.83 12.03 -3.20
CA ARG A 58 -3.79 10.93 -3.37
C ARG A 58 -4.42 10.90 -4.77
N ILE A 59 -4.72 12.07 -5.34
CA ILE A 59 -5.18 12.18 -6.74
C ILE A 59 -4.09 11.68 -7.69
N TRP A 60 -2.83 12.08 -7.47
CA TRP A 60 -1.69 11.60 -8.25
C TRP A 60 -1.54 10.09 -8.16
N MET A 61 -1.67 9.53 -6.96
CA MET A 61 -1.62 8.08 -6.74
C MET A 61 -2.73 7.31 -7.46
N LEU A 62 -3.90 7.92 -7.68
CA LEU A 62 -4.99 7.34 -8.47
C LEU A 62 -4.78 7.50 -9.98
N VAL A 63 -4.35 8.68 -10.41
CA VAL A 63 -4.28 9.03 -11.84
C VAL A 63 -3.03 8.45 -12.50
N LEU A 64 -1.86 8.57 -11.86
CA LEU A 64 -0.59 8.16 -12.46
C LEU A 64 -0.62 6.69 -12.89
N PRO A 65 -1.03 5.71 -12.07
CA PRO A 65 -0.98 4.32 -12.48
C PRO A 65 -1.88 4.00 -13.68
N LEU A 66 -3.07 4.63 -13.78
CA LEU A 66 -3.97 4.46 -14.94
C LEU A 66 -3.34 5.06 -16.21
N VAL A 67 -2.89 6.31 -16.14
CA VAL A 67 -2.30 7.02 -17.28
C VAL A 67 -1.02 6.33 -17.72
N TRP A 68 -0.18 5.90 -16.77
CA TRP A 68 1.06 5.21 -17.06
C TRP A 68 0.81 3.89 -17.78
N THR A 69 -0.06 3.03 -17.25
CA THR A 69 -0.36 1.75 -17.89
C THR A 69 -1.00 1.92 -19.26
N ARG A 70 -1.91 2.87 -19.43
CA ARG A 70 -2.62 3.05 -20.72
C ARG A 70 -1.80 3.76 -21.79
N SER A 71 -1.05 4.80 -21.40
CA SER A 71 -0.42 5.74 -22.34
C SER A 71 1.09 5.56 -22.46
N VAL A 72 1.78 5.08 -21.40
CA VAL A 72 3.24 4.87 -21.42
C VAL A 72 3.59 3.41 -21.71
N GLU A 73 2.83 2.46 -21.16
CA GLU A 73 3.02 1.03 -21.41
C GLU A 73 2.26 0.55 -22.64
N GLY A 74 1.18 1.25 -23.02
CA GLY A 74 0.26 0.80 -24.08
C GLY A 74 -0.53 -0.45 -23.70
N ALA A 75 -0.60 -0.78 -22.42
CA ALA A 75 -1.24 -1.99 -21.91
C ALA A 75 -2.71 -1.74 -21.52
N PRO A 76 -3.58 -2.76 -21.60
CA PRO A 76 -4.94 -2.66 -21.10
C PRO A 76 -4.96 -2.57 -19.57
N LEU A 77 -5.97 -1.89 -19.02
CA LEU A 77 -6.24 -1.86 -17.58
C LEU A 77 -6.88 -3.19 -17.15
N ASP A 78 -6.08 -4.24 -16.93
CA ASP A 78 -6.56 -5.52 -16.39
C ASP A 78 -6.67 -5.42 -14.85
N ILE A 79 -7.81 -4.89 -14.38
CA ILE A 79 -8.21 -4.90 -12.97
C ILE A 79 -9.35 -5.91 -12.83
N ARG A 80 -8.99 -7.13 -12.42
CA ARG A 80 -9.95 -8.23 -12.28
C ARG A 80 -10.88 -7.99 -11.10
N GLY A 81 -12.17 -8.29 -11.28
CA GLY A 81 -13.19 -8.25 -10.22
C GLY A 81 -12.98 -9.32 -9.13
N PRO A 82 -13.74 -9.23 -8.02
CA PRO A 82 -13.63 -10.17 -6.91
C PRO A 82 -14.17 -11.55 -7.32
N THR A 83 -13.49 -12.61 -6.89
CA THR A 83 -13.95 -13.99 -7.04
C THR A 83 -14.25 -14.60 -5.68
N ARG A 84 -15.20 -15.54 -5.59
CA ARG A 84 -15.54 -16.22 -4.30
C ARG A 84 -14.30 -16.82 -3.63
N ARG A 85 -13.45 -17.49 -4.41
CA ARG A 85 -12.18 -18.05 -3.93
C ARG A 85 -11.23 -16.95 -3.41
N GLY A 86 -11.10 -15.86 -4.16
CA GLY A 86 -10.26 -14.74 -3.77
C GLY A 86 -10.72 -14.06 -2.48
N VAL A 87 -12.03 -13.85 -2.32
CA VAL A 87 -12.63 -13.35 -1.08
C VAL A 87 -12.33 -14.29 0.09
N GLY A 88 -12.50 -15.60 -0.10
CA GLY A 88 -12.19 -16.61 0.92
C GLY A 88 -10.72 -16.57 1.37
N ILE A 89 -9.78 -16.48 0.43
CA ILE A 89 -8.34 -16.34 0.73
C ILE A 89 -8.08 -15.06 1.53
N GLY A 90 -8.67 -13.94 1.09
CA GLY A 90 -8.52 -12.64 1.75
C GLY A 90 -9.05 -12.62 3.17
N LEU A 91 -10.25 -13.14 3.39
CA LEU A 91 -10.85 -13.23 4.73
C LEU A 91 -10.04 -14.15 5.64
N ALA A 92 -9.57 -15.30 5.16
CA ALA A 92 -8.75 -16.20 5.97
C ALA A 92 -7.43 -15.53 6.39
N ALA A 93 -6.72 -14.89 5.44
CA ALA A 93 -5.49 -14.16 5.73
C ALA A 93 -5.74 -12.95 6.67
N GLY A 94 -6.82 -12.21 6.44
CA GLY A 94 -7.19 -11.05 7.25
C GLY A 94 -7.59 -11.42 8.68
N LEU A 95 -8.34 -12.50 8.88
CA LEU A 95 -8.68 -12.99 10.22
C LEU A 95 -7.43 -13.43 10.99
N ALA A 96 -6.49 -14.09 10.31
CA ALA A 96 -5.20 -14.45 10.92
C ALA A 96 -4.39 -13.20 11.30
N LEU A 97 -4.29 -12.21 10.41
CA LEU A 97 -3.60 -10.94 10.70
C LEU A 97 -4.28 -10.17 11.84
N LEU A 98 -5.61 -10.05 11.83
CA LEU A 98 -6.39 -9.41 12.89
C LEU A 98 -6.09 -10.07 14.24
N ALA A 99 -6.14 -11.40 14.31
CA ALA A 99 -5.84 -12.13 15.54
C ALA A 99 -4.42 -11.87 16.03
N VAL A 100 -3.42 -11.92 15.14
CA VAL A 100 -2.00 -11.67 15.48
C VAL A 100 -1.78 -10.23 15.94
N ILE A 101 -2.37 -9.24 15.26
CA ILE A 101 -2.25 -7.83 15.61
C ILE A 101 -2.84 -7.58 17.00
N LEU A 102 -4.06 -8.06 17.27
CA LEU A 102 -4.72 -7.89 18.57
C LEU A 102 -4.00 -8.65 19.69
N ALA A 103 -3.51 -9.86 19.41
CA ALA A 103 -2.73 -10.63 20.38
C ALA A 103 -1.40 -9.92 20.72
N THR A 104 -0.71 -9.41 19.71
CA THR A 104 0.52 -8.63 19.91
C THR A 104 0.24 -7.38 20.72
N TYR A 105 -0.83 -6.65 20.40
CA TYR A 105 -1.27 -5.50 21.20
C TYR A 105 -1.52 -5.88 22.66
N ALA A 106 -2.27 -6.96 22.93
CA ALA A 106 -2.54 -7.39 24.30
C ALA A 106 -1.26 -7.68 25.10
N LEU A 107 -0.24 -8.26 24.45
CA LEU A 107 1.05 -8.55 25.07
C LEU A 107 1.89 -7.30 25.34
N VAL A 108 1.87 -6.32 24.42
CA VAL A 108 2.72 -5.12 24.52
C VAL A 108 2.01 -3.92 25.16
N ARG A 109 0.69 -3.94 25.30
CA ARG A 109 -0.11 -2.86 25.92
C ARG A 109 0.46 -2.35 27.24
N PRO A 110 0.95 -3.17 28.19
CA PRO A 110 1.50 -2.68 29.45
C PRO A 110 2.77 -1.82 29.32
N ILE A 111 3.48 -1.92 28.19
CA ILE A 111 4.73 -1.20 27.94
C ILE A 111 4.59 -0.10 26.87
N LEU A 112 3.40 0.05 26.28
CA LEU A 112 3.12 1.14 25.37
C LEU A 112 2.87 2.43 26.17
N ASP A 113 3.47 3.53 25.73
CA ASP A 113 3.14 4.86 26.23
C ASP A 113 1.91 5.40 25.47
N PRO A 114 0.71 5.43 26.09
CA PRO A 114 -0.49 5.94 25.43
C PRO A 114 -0.44 7.46 25.24
N GLY A 115 0.41 8.18 25.99
CA GLY A 115 0.47 9.64 25.99
C GLY A 115 0.81 10.22 24.63
N VAL A 116 1.73 9.59 23.88
CA VAL A 116 2.09 10.01 22.52
C VAL A 116 0.88 9.93 21.58
N LEU A 117 0.16 8.80 21.61
CA LEU A 117 -1.00 8.57 20.74
C LEU A 117 -2.16 9.50 21.11
N LEU A 118 -2.42 9.69 22.39
CA LEU A 118 -3.47 10.60 22.91
C LEU A 118 -3.19 12.07 22.55
N ALA A 119 -1.97 12.54 22.76
CA ALA A 119 -1.56 13.89 22.37
C ALA A 119 -1.74 14.12 20.87
N ARG A 120 -1.46 13.09 20.07
CA ARG A 120 -1.69 13.12 18.63
C ARG A 120 -3.15 13.11 18.24
N ALA A 121 -3.95 12.26 18.85
CA ALA A 121 -5.39 12.22 18.62
C ALA A 121 -6.03 13.58 18.92
N SER A 122 -5.63 14.19 20.05
CA SER A 122 -6.12 15.51 20.47
C SER A 122 -5.72 16.63 19.50
N SER A 123 -4.46 16.69 19.09
CA SER A 123 -3.96 17.74 18.18
C SER A 123 -4.52 17.64 16.75
N THR A 124 -4.97 16.44 16.34
CA THR A 124 -5.58 16.21 15.02
C THR A 124 -7.11 16.24 15.06
N GLY A 125 -7.71 16.26 16.25
CA GLY A 125 -9.15 16.15 16.45
C GLY A 125 -9.71 14.75 16.20
N PHE A 126 -8.84 13.74 16.15
CA PHE A 126 -9.18 12.33 15.97
C PHE A 126 -9.74 11.69 17.26
N ASP A 127 -9.59 12.37 18.39
CA ASP A 127 -10.21 12.05 19.69
C ASP A 127 -11.71 12.38 19.76
N ARG A 128 -12.28 13.05 18.77
CA ARG A 128 -13.74 13.27 18.69
C ARG A 128 -14.44 12.01 18.13
N PRO A 129 -15.50 11.48 18.76
CA PRO A 129 -16.14 10.23 18.32
C PRO A 129 -16.56 10.21 16.85
N VAL A 130 -17.15 11.31 16.35
CA VAL A 130 -17.57 11.41 14.94
C VAL A 130 -16.36 11.41 14.01
N SER A 131 -15.32 12.19 14.34
CA SER A 131 -14.07 12.22 13.57
C SER A 131 -13.38 10.86 13.55
N PHE A 132 -13.33 10.18 14.69
CA PHE A 132 -12.78 8.84 14.82
C PHE A 132 -13.49 7.85 13.91
N VAL A 133 -14.82 7.80 13.94
CA VAL A 133 -15.60 6.88 13.10
C VAL A 133 -15.41 7.18 11.60
N LEU A 134 -15.47 8.45 11.20
CA LEU A 134 -15.31 8.83 9.79
C LEU A 134 -13.91 8.51 9.25
N VAL A 135 -12.87 8.83 10.02
CA VAL A 135 -11.49 8.53 9.63
C VAL A 135 -11.24 7.02 9.67
N SER A 136 -11.78 6.30 10.66
CA SER A 136 -11.65 4.82 10.72
C SER A 136 -12.31 4.16 9.51
N ALA A 137 -13.53 4.56 9.14
CA ALA A 137 -14.21 4.06 7.95
C ALA A 137 -13.42 4.38 6.68
N TYR A 138 -12.86 5.59 6.58
CA TYR A 138 -11.99 5.95 5.47
C TYR A 138 -10.75 5.05 5.39
N VAL A 139 -10.04 4.85 6.50
CA VAL A 139 -8.82 4.02 6.53
C VAL A 139 -9.17 2.58 6.14
N ILE A 140 -10.14 1.99 6.84
CA ILE A 140 -10.53 0.59 6.66
C ILE A 140 -11.01 0.30 5.24
N PHE A 141 -11.84 1.15 4.64
CA PHE A 141 -12.50 0.81 3.37
C PHE A 141 -11.89 1.49 2.15
N VAL A 142 -11.51 2.76 2.27
CA VAL A 142 -11.07 3.58 1.12
C VAL A 142 -9.54 3.57 1.01
N ASN A 143 -8.83 3.81 2.11
CA ASN A 143 -7.38 3.85 2.11
C ASN A 143 -6.81 2.46 1.79
N SER A 144 -7.31 1.40 2.43
CA SER A 144 -6.87 0.03 2.11
C SER A 144 -7.07 -0.33 0.64
N LEU A 145 -8.18 0.09 0.00
CA LEU A 145 -8.40 -0.15 -1.44
C LEU A 145 -7.40 0.64 -2.29
N LEU A 146 -7.22 1.92 -1.98
CA LEU A 146 -6.24 2.78 -2.65
C LEU A 146 -4.83 2.20 -2.55
N GLU A 147 -4.46 1.69 -1.38
CA GLU A 147 -3.16 1.09 -1.16
C GLU A 147 -2.99 -0.22 -1.92
N GLU A 148 -3.99 -1.11 -1.94
CA GLU A 148 -3.90 -2.33 -2.77
C GLU A 148 -3.82 -2.01 -4.26
N TYR A 149 -4.54 -0.98 -4.71
CA TYR A 149 -4.46 -0.48 -6.07
C TYR A 149 -3.05 0.05 -6.41
N VAL A 150 -2.47 0.90 -5.55
CA VAL A 150 -1.13 1.45 -5.79
C VAL A 150 -0.07 0.37 -5.66
N TRP A 151 -0.04 -0.34 -4.54
CA TRP A 151 1.09 -1.19 -4.16
C TRP A 151 1.05 -2.55 -4.83
N ARG A 152 -0.14 -3.17 -4.92
CA ARG A 152 -0.25 -4.55 -5.45
C ARG A 152 -0.54 -4.48 -6.93
N TRP A 153 -1.52 -3.69 -7.36
CA TRP A 153 -1.82 -3.64 -8.80
C TRP A 153 -0.73 -2.95 -9.61
N PHE A 154 -0.20 -1.80 -9.17
CA PHE A 154 0.80 -1.06 -9.97
C PHE A 154 2.25 -1.31 -9.57
N VAL A 155 2.65 -0.93 -8.34
CA VAL A 155 4.06 -0.96 -7.90
C VAL A 155 4.65 -2.37 -8.02
N TYR A 156 3.93 -3.42 -7.61
CA TYR A 156 4.41 -4.80 -7.76
C TYR A 156 4.77 -5.15 -9.22
N ARG A 157 3.93 -4.76 -10.20
CA ARG A 157 4.21 -5.01 -11.62
C ARG A 157 5.45 -4.26 -12.10
N GLN A 158 5.64 -3.01 -11.67
CA GLN A 158 6.83 -2.24 -12.01
C GLN A 158 8.09 -2.85 -11.38
N VAL A 159 8.01 -3.29 -10.12
CA VAL A 159 9.08 -4.01 -9.44
C VAL A 159 9.43 -5.28 -10.20
N GLU A 160 8.45 -6.09 -10.63
CA GLU A 160 8.72 -7.23 -11.49
C GLU A 160 9.46 -6.79 -12.77
N ALA A 161 8.95 -5.78 -13.48
CA ALA A 161 9.52 -5.32 -14.75
C ALA A 161 11.00 -4.90 -14.66
N ILE A 162 11.44 -4.28 -13.56
CA ILE A 162 12.86 -3.90 -13.39
C ILE A 162 13.79 -5.08 -13.08
N LEU A 163 13.27 -6.22 -12.60
CA LEU A 163 14.12 -7.36 -12.27
C LEU A 163 14.80 -7.95 -13.53
N PRO A 164 16.04 -8.47 -13.41
CA PRO A 164 16.76 -9.14 -14.49
C PRO A 164 15.93 -10.22 -15.21
N PRO A 165 16.14 -10.43 -16.52
CA PRO A 165 15.30 -11.32 -17.31
C PRO A 165 15.75 -12.78 -17.19
N GLY A 166 17.03 -13.01 -16.86
CA GLY A 166 17.62 -14.34 -16.63
C GLY A 166 17.34 -14.91 -15.24
N LEU A 167 16.61 -14.19 -14.37
CA LEU A 167 16.12 -14.76 -13.11
C LEU A 167 15.04 -15.79 -13.42
N GLY A 168 15.20 -17.01 -12.89
CA GLY A 168 14.13 -18.00 -12.94
C GLY A 168 12.83 -17.47 -12.32
N ASN A 169 11.69 -17.93 -12.84
CA ASN A 169 10.37 -17.41 -12.47
C ASN A 169 10.11 -17.39 -10.95
N ALA A 170 10.56 -18.42 -10.23
CA ALA A 170 10.41 -18.49 -8.77
C ALA A 170 11.23 -17.41 -8.04
N ALA A 171 12.51 -17.23 -8.43
CA ALA A 171 13.39 -16.22 -7.86
C ALA A 171 12.88 -14.81 -8.15
N ARG A 172 12.46 -14.55 -9.40
CA ARG A 172 11.85 -13.29 -9.82
C ARG A 172 10.63 -12.93 -8.97
N ARG A 173 9.72 -13.90 -8.79
CA ARG A 173 8.52 -13.70 -7.97
C ARG A 173 8.87 -13.43 -6.50
N ALA A 174 9.80 -14.18 -5.93
CA ALA A 174 10.23 -13.99 -4.54
C ALA A 174 10.88 -12.61 -4.33
N MET A 175 11.75 -12.19 -5.25
CA MET A 175 12.35 -10.86 -5.21
C MET A 175 11.31 -9.75 -5.35
N ALA A 176 10.34 -9.89 -6.24
CA ALA A 176 9.28 -8.89 -6.38
C ALA A 176 8.42 -8.76 -5.13
N VAL A 177 8.09 -9.89 -4.48
CA VAL A 177 7.41 -9.91 -3.17
C VAL A 177 8.22 -9.17 -2.12
N LEU A 178 9.51 -9.49 -2.02
CA LEU A 178 10.40 -8.88 -1.03
C LEU A 178 10.55 -7.36 -1.23
N VAL A 179 10.84 -6.94 -2.47
CA VAL A 179 11.08 -5.53 -2.79
C VAL A 179 9.80 -4.71 -2.63
N ALA A 180 8.65 -5.20 -3.12
CA ALA A 180 7.39 -4.49 -2.95
C ALA A 180 7.01 -4.35 -1.46
N ALA A 181 7.21 -5.41 -0.66
CA ALA A 181 6.97 -5.35 0.78
C ALA A 181 7.90 -4.36 1.49
N MET A 182 9.18 -4.31 1.10
CA MET A 182 10.14 -3.35 1.66
C MET A 182 9.73 -1.90 1.37
N LEU A 183 9.41 -1.59 0.12
CA LEU A 183 9.00 -0.23 -0.28
C LEU A 183 7.72 0.22 0.45
N PHE A 184 6.74 -0.68 0.58
CA PHE A 184 5.52 -0.43 1.34
C PHE A 184 5.83 -0.15 2.82
N THR A 185 6.76 -0.90 3.40
CA THR A 185 7.15 -0.76 4.82
C THR A 185 7.88 0.56 5.08
N VAL A 186 8.76 0.99 4.18
CA VAL A 186 9.47 2.29 4.32
C VAL A 186 8.48 3.44 4.46
N HIS A 187 7.40 3.43 3.69
CA HIS A 187 6.33 4.41 3.85
C HIS A 187 5.68 4.34 5.24
N HIS A 188 5.39 3.13 5.71
CA HIS A 188 4.72 2.94 7.00
C HIS A 188 5.60 3.27 8.20
N VAL A 189 6.92 3.17 8.10
CA VAL A 189 7.84 3.66 9.15
C VAL A 189 7.57 5.15 9.42
N ILE A 190 7.35 5.94 8.35
CA ILE A 190 7.05 7.38 8.44
C ILE A 190 5.64 7.61 9.00
N ALA A 191 4.65 6.82 8.58
CA ALA A 191 3.31 6.91 9.13
C ALA A 191 3.28 6.57 10.62
N LEU A 192 3.90 5.47 11.04
CA LEU A 192 3.93 5.00 12.42
C LEU A 192 4.67 5.99 13.33
N SER A 193 5.79 6.56 12.88
CA SER A 193 6.55 7.54 13.68
C SER A 193 5.77 8.82 13.97
N ALA A 194 4.68 9.08 13.24
CA ALA A 194 3.79 10.20 13.52
C ALA A 194 2.87 9.96 14.72
N TRP A 195 2.67 8.70 15.11
CA TRP A 195 1.62 8.28 16.07
C TRP A 195 2.15 7.58 17.32
N VAL A 196 3.29 6.88 17.24
CA VAL A 196 3.80 6.05 18.34
C VAL A 196 5.31 6.22 18.53
N GLY A 197 5.80 5.86 19.72
CA GLY A 197 7.22 5.94 20.07
C GLY A 197 8.10 4.91 19.32
N PRO A 198 9.43 5.08 19.31
CA PRO A 198 10.35 4.31 18.45
C PRO A 198 10.27 2.78 18.58
N GLY A 199 10.07 2.26 19.80
CA GLY A 199 9.93 0.81 20.01
C GLY A 199 8.68 0.23 19.34
N ALA A 200 7.56 0.96 19.43
CA ALA A 200 6.32 0.60 18.75
C ALA A 200 6.40 0.81 17.23
N VAL A 201 7.17 1.81 16.76
CA VAL A 201 7.48 1.97 15.33
C VAL A 201 8.21 0.74 14.81
N LEU A 202 9.24 0.26 15.50
CA LEU A 202 10.00 -0.93 15.08
C LEU A 202 9.09 -2.16 15.01
N LEU A 203 8.35 -2.45 16.09
CA LEU A 203 7.44 -3.59 16.15
C LEU A 203 6.35 -3.51 15.08
N GLY A 204 5.71 -2.34 14.95
CA GLY A 204 4.70 -2.08 13.93
C GLY A 204 5.26 -2.23 12.52
N SER A 205 6.50 -1.78 12.26
CA SER A 205 7.15 -1.92 10.96
C SER A 205 7.45 -3.38 10.60
N VAL A 206 7.83 -4.20 11.58
CA VAL A 206 7.96 -5.66 11.39
C VAL A 206 6.61 -6.27 11.03
N GLY A 207 5.54 -5.90 11.75
CA GLY A 207 4.17 -6.34 11.45
C GLY A 207 3.72 -5.94 10.05
N VAL A 208 3.92 -4.68 9.68
CA VAL A 208 3.62 -4.15 8.34
C VAL A 208 4.40 -4.90 7.27
N PHE A 209 5.70 -5.14 7.47
CA PHE A 209 6.53 -5.87 6.51
C PHE A 209 6.02 -7.29 6.28
N LEU A 210 5.69 -8.02 7.36
CA LEU A 210 5.13 -9.37 7.27
C LEU A 210 3.75 -9.38 6.58
N GLY A 211 2.87 -8.42 6.90
CA GLY A 211 1.60 -8.24 6.20
C GLY A 211 1.82 -7.97 4.70
N ALA A 212 2.76 -7.09 4.38
CA ALA A 212 3.07 -6.73 3.00
C ALA A 212 3.71 -7.90 2.21
N LEU A 213 4.51 -8.76 2.86
CA LEU A 213 4.99 -10.01 2.27
C LEU A 213 3.82 -10.94 1.94
N ILE A 214 2.87 -11.12 2.87
CA ILE A 214 1.68 -11.96 2.68
C ILE A 214 0.85 -11.43 1.50
N TRP A 215 0.48 -10.14 1.52
CA TRP A 215 -0.33 -9.54 0.45
C TRP A 215 0.37 -9.57 -0.90
N SER A 216 1.68 -9.28 -0.95
CA SER A 216 2.44 -9.37 -2.20
C SER A 216 2.53 -10.81 -2.69
N ALA A 217 2.66 -11.80 -1.81
CA ALA A 217 2.68 -13.21 -2.18
C ALA A 217 1.32 -13.72 -2.66
N ILE A 218 0.22 -13.25 -2.07
CA ILE A 218 -1.14 -13.51 -2.55
C ILE A 218 -1.33 -12.88 -3.94
N TYR A 219 -0.98 -11.60 -4.11
CA TYR A 219 -1.10 -10.91 -5.38
C TYR A 219 -0.26 -11.59 -6.49
N ALA A 220 0.95 -12.04 -6.17
CA ALA A 220 1.82 -12.75 -7.09
C ALA A 220 1.17 -14.02 -7.69
N ARG A 221 0.29 -14.67 -6.93
CA ARG A 221 -0.43 -15.90 -7.33
C ARG A 221 -1.77 -15.59 -7.98
N GLU A 222 -2.54 -14.70 -7.38
CA GLU A 222 -3.94 -14.45 -7.76
C GLU A 222 -4.09 -13.36 -8.83
N ARG A 223 -3.09 -12.49 -8.99
CA ARG A 223 -3.10 -11.32 -9.90
C ARG A 223 -4.38 -10.51 -9.78
N SER A 224 -4.83 -10.34 -8.54
CA SER A 224 -6.06 -9.68 -8.16
C SER A 224 -5.84 -8.95 -6.84
N LEU A 225 -6.34 -7.72 -6.75
CA LEU A 225 -6.29 -6.89 -5.55
C LEU A 225 -7.28 -7.35 -4.46
N TRP A 226 -8.40 -7.98 -4.84
CA TRP A 226 -9.49 -8.27 -3.90
C TRP A 226 -9.11 -9.15 -2.72
N PRO A 227 -8.35 -10.27 -2.88
CA PRO A 227 -7.91 -11.05 -1.73
C PRO A 227 -7.08 -10.21 -0.75
N CYS A 228 -6.16 -9.38 -1.26
CA CYS A 228 -5.36 -8.51 -0.43
C CYS A 228 -6.22 -7.43 0.24
N TYR A 229 -7.17 -6.84 -0.49
CA TYR A 229 -8.08 -5.81 0.03
C TYR A 229 -8.95 -6.30 1.20
N PHE A 230 -9.59 -7.46 1.07
CA PHE A 230 -10.37 -8.04 2.17
C PHE A 230 -9.49 -8.39 3.38
N SER A 231 -8.25 -8.83 3.13
CA SER A 231 -7.29 -9.06 4.21
C SER A 231 -6.87 -7.75 4.89
N HIS A 232 -6.64 -6.71 4.10
CA HIS A 232 -6.22 -5.38 4.56
C HIS A 232 -7.31 -4.69 5.38
N ILE A 233 -8.58 -4.76 4.96
CA ILE A 233 -9.74 -4.30 5.76
C ILE A 233 -9.68 -4.83 7.20
N LEU A 234 -9.38 -6.12 7.38
CA LEU A 234 -9.33 -6.74 8.70
C LEU A 234 -8.08 -6.35 9.50
N ALA A 235 -6.95 -6.12 8.84
CA ALA A 235 -5.77 -5.57 9.49
C ALA A 235 -6.02 -4.13 9.97
N ASP A 236 -6.59 -3.27 9.13
CA ASP A 236 -6.94 -1.89 9.49
C ASP A 236 -8.01 -1.83 10.57
N LEU A 237 -8.99 -2.74 10.52
CA LEU A 237 -9.98 -2.88 11.59
C LEU A 237 -9.30 -3.18 12.93
N ALA A 238 -8.30 -4.06 12.96
CA ALA A 238 -7.54 -4.35 14.18
C ALA A 238 -6.81 -3.10 14.70
N ILE A 239 -6.19 -2.32 13.82
CA ILE A 239 -5.53 -1.06 14.19
C ILE A 239 -6.55 -0.03 14.72
N MET A 240 -7.73 0.09 14.12
CA MET A 240 -8.78 0.99 14.61
C MET A 240 -9.37 0.53 15.95
N ILE A 241 -9.51 -0.79 16.19
CA ILE A 241 -9.89 -1.32 17.50
C ILE A 241 -8.86 -0.91 18.57
N ILE A 242 -7.57 -1.03 18.26
CA ILE A 242 -6.49 -0.59 19.16
C ILE A 242 -6.56 0.91 19.41
N GLY A 243 -6.74 1.71 18.35
CA GLY A 243 -6.92 3.16 18.46
C GLY A 243 -8.09 3.53 19.37
N TYR A 244 -9.21 2.83 19.23
CA TYR A 244 -10.38 3.04 20.10
C TYR A 244 -10.09 2.72 21.57
N ASP A 245 -9.44 1.58 21.85
CA ASP A 245 -9.10 1.19 23.23
C ASP A 245 -8.17 2.21 23.90
N VAL A 246 -7.16 2.69 23.17
CA VAL A 246 -6.21 3.67 23.71
C VAL A 246 -6.87 5.03 23.90
N ILE A 247 -7.60 5.53 22.90
CA ILE A 247 -8.15 6.90 22.91
C ILE A 247 -9.34 7.05 23.85
N PHE A 248 -10.29 6.09 23.86
CA PHE A 248 -11.58 6.27 24.54
C PHE A 248 -11.76 5.43 25.81
N ARG A 249 -10.98 4.36 26.00
CA ARG A 249 -11.11 3.48 27.18
C ARG A 249 -9.97 3.61 28.17
N SER A 250 -8.74 3.72 27.66
CA SER A 250 -7.52 3.64 28.47
C SER A 250 -6.90 5.00 28.77
N GLY A 251 -7.19 6.00 27.93
CA GLY A 251 -6.72 7.39 28.06
C GLY A 251 -7.78 8.39 28.48
N GLY A 252 -9.01 7.94 28.76
CA GLY A 252 -10.10 8.72 29.32
C GLY A 252 -10.27 8.47 30.81
#